data_AF-A0A7S3QK62-F1
#
_entry.id   AF-A0A7S3QK62-F1
#
_cell.length_a   1.000
_cell.length_b   1.000
_cell.length_c   1.000
_cell.angle_alpha   90.00
_cell.angle_beta   90.00
_cell.angle_gamma   90.00
#
_symmetry.space_group_name_H-M   'P 1'
#
loop_
_entity.id
_entity.type
_entity.pdbx_description
1 polymer ?
#
loop_
_entity_poly.entity_id
_entity_poly.type
_entity_poly.pdbx_seq_one_letter_code
_entity_poly.pdbx_strand_id
1 'polypeptide(L)'
;MSDLNETLEALTLILNNEAAFKKVVDTFWLTLDLDANGELTLEELEAYTGSVSAEIGIKDPPNREQVNHVFTHLDLNNDRTVSKDELEVFLRHLFKEQLKHVAEKLKVKV
;
A
#
# COMPACT_ATOMS: atom_id res chain seq x y z
N MET A 1 -12.01 -4.00 21.59
CA MET A 1 -11.08 -2.87 21.86
C MET A 1 -9.63 -3.30 21.67
N SER A 2 -9.32 -4.60 21.70
CA SER A 2 -7.99 -5.17 21.50
C SER A 2 -7.45 -4.99 20.08
N ASP A 3 -8.28 -5.17 19.06
CA ASP A 3 -7.85 -5.23 17.65
C ASP A 3 -7.18 -3.92 17.17
N LEU A 4 -7.67 -2.77 17.64
CA LEU A 4 -7.13 -1.44 17.30
C LEU A 4 -5.79 -1.17 17.99
N ASN A 5 -5.60 -1.65 19.23
CA ASN A 5 -4.35 -1.49 19.96
C ASN A 5 -3.26 -2.40 19.38
N GLU A 6 -3.62 -3.64 19.06
CA GLU A 6 -2.74 -4.59 18.38
C GLU A 6 -2.29 -4.06 17.00
N THR A 7 -3.21 -3.44 16.25
CA THR A 7 -2.89 -2.76 14.98
C THR A 7 -1.92 -1.59 15.18
N LEU A 8 -2.14 -0.75 16.22
CA LEU A 8 -1.27 0.38 16.54
C LEU A 8 0.16 -0.08 16.89
N GLU A 9 0.28 -1.12 17.71
CA GLU A 9 1.56 -1.70 18.11
C GLU A 9 2.28 -2.35 16.93
N ALA A 10 1.56 -3.12 16.10
CA ALA A 10 2.13 -3.73 14.90
C ALA A 10 2.64 -2.67 13.91
N LEU A 11 1.84 -1.63 13.61
CA LEU A 11 2.25 -0.54 12.71
C LEU A 11 3.44 0.24 13.28
N THR A 12 3.46 0.49 14.59
CA THR A 12 4.58 1.17 15.27
C THR A 12 5.84 0.32 15.20
N LEU A 13 5.73 -0.98 15.45
CA LEU A 13 6.86 -1.90 15.42
C LEU A 13 7.42 -2.05 14.00
N ILE A 14 6.57 -2.11 12.99
CA ILE A 14 6.99 -2.12 11.59
C ILE A 14 7.68 -0.80 11.23
N LEU A 15 7.12 0.36 11.57
CA LEU A 15 7.74 1.67 11.29
C LEU A 15 9.07 1.89 12.00
N ASN A 16 9.22 1.36 13.22
CA ASN A 16 10.45 1.50 14.01
C ASN A 16 11.51 0.46 13.62
N ASN A 17 11.13 -0.56 12.84
CA ASN A 17 12.01 -1.62 12.39
C ASN A 17 12.17 -1.57 10.87
N GLU A 18 13.21 -0.86 10.42
CA GLU A 18 13.52 -0.70 8.98
C GLU A 18 13.61 -2.04 8.23
N ALA A 19 14.11 -3.10 8.87
CA ALA A 19 14.20 -4.41 8.24
C ALA A 19 12.81 -5.04 8.02
N ALA A 20 11.91 -4.92 8.99
CA ALA A 20 10.54 -5.38 8.86
C ALA A 20 9.77 -4.55 7.83
N PHE A 21 9.93 -3.22 7.87
CA PHE A 21 9.33 -2.31 6.91
C PHE A 21 9.80 -2.61 5.49
N LYS A 22 11.12 -2.72 5.27
CA LYS A 22 11.67 -3.12 3.97
C LYS A 22 11.15 -4.46 3.50
N LYS A 23 10.98 -5.46 4.37
CA LYS A 23 10.37 -6.74 3.97
C LYS A 23 8.93 -6.58 3.51
N VAL A 24 8.14 -5.77 4.18
CA VAL A 24 6.75 -5.48 3.76
C VAL A 24 6.75 -4.77 2.41
N VAL A 25 7.57 -3.73 2.26
CA VAL A 25 7.75 -2.99 1.01
C VAL A 25 8.18 -3.93 -0.11
N ASP A 26 9.18 -4.79 0.14
CA ASP A 26 9.73 -5.73 -0.84
C ASP A 26 8.73 -6.82 -1.22
N THR A 27 7.95 -7.33 -0.26
CA THR A 27 6.88 -8.31 -0.54
C THR A 27 5.77 -7.69 -1.38
N PHE A 28 5.32 -6.49 -1.03
CA PHE A 28 4.36 -5.72 -1.83
C PHE A 28 4.92 -5.41 -3.22
N TRP A 29 6.19 -5.00 -3.28
CA TRP A 29 6.91 -4.69 -4.51
C TRP A 29 6.93 -5.91 -5.43
N LEU A 30 7.44 -7.05 -4.97
CA LEU A 30 7.51 -8.31 -5.74
C LEU A 30 6.13 -8.83 -6.18
N THR A 31 5.08 -8.45 -5.46
CA THR A 31 3.72 -8.86 -5.80
C THR A 31 3.13 -7.99 -6.91
N LEU A 32 3.45 -6.70 -6.91
CA LEU A 32 2.92 -5.73 -7.86
C LEU A 32 3.79 -5.59 -9.12
N ASP A 33 5.12 -5.65 -8.97
CA ASP A 33 6.13 -5.54 -10.02
C ASP A 33 6.30 -6.91 -10.68
N LEU A 34 5.36 -7.20 -11.59
CA LEU A 34 5.29 -8.48 -12.30
C LEU A 34 6.44 -8.67 -13.29
N ASP A 35 6.94 -7.58 -13.87
CA ASP A 35 8.08 -7.61 -14.82
C ASP A 35 9.45 -7.51 -14.12
N ALA A 36 9.47 -7.26 -12.80
CA ALA A 36 10.67 -7.03 -12.01
C ALA A 36 11.55 -5.90 -12.59
N ASN A 37 10.92 -4.89 -13.20
CA ASN A 37 11.59 -3.80 -13.90
C ASN A 37 12.06 -2.70 -12.93
N GLY A 38 11.60 -2.71 -11.67
CA GLY A 38 11.94 -1.69 -10.67
C GLY A 38 11.05 -0.45 -10.69
N GLU A 39 9.98 -0.44 -11.50
CA GLU A 39 9.05 0.66 -11.69
C GLU A 39 7.60 0.14 -11.87
N LEU A 40 6.71 0.47 -10.94
CA LEU A 40 5.30 0.10 -11.09
C LEU A 40 4.62 1.05 -12.06
N THR A 41 4.23 0.54 -13.21
CA THR A 41 3.42 1.28 -14.19
C THR A 41 1.92 1.11 -13.94
N LEU A 42 1.12 2.05 -14.43
CA LEU A 42 -0.35 1.93 -14.41
C LEU A 42 -0.82 0.64 -15.10
N GLU A 43 -0.13 0.26 -16.18
CA GLU A 43 -0.43 -0.92 -16.98
C GLU A 43 -0.19 -2.21 -16.18
N GLU A 44 0.88 -2.29 -15.40
CA GLU A 44 1.14 -3.41 -14.49
C GLU A 44 0.11 -3.50 -13.37
N LEU A 45 -0.28 -2.36 -12.79
CA LEU A 45 -1.31 -2.33 -11.74
C LEU A 45 -2.68 -2.81 -12.28
N GLU A 46 -3.02 -2.44 -13.51
CA GLU A 46 -4.21 -2.88 -14.22
C GLU A 46 -4.17 -4.37 -14.56
N ALA A 47 -3.03 -4.86 -15.05
CA ALA A 47 -2.82 -6.27 -15.35
C ALA A 47 -2.86 -7.14 -14.08
N TYR A 48 -2.27 -6.67 -13.00
CA TYR A 48 -2.29 -7.33 -11.69
C TYR A 48 -3.72 -7.37 -11.12
N THR A 49 -4.44 -6.25 -11.12
CA THR A 49 -5.83 -6.22 -10.63
C THR A 49 -6.76 -7.06 -11.49
N GLY A 50 -6.57 -7.08 -12.82
CA GLY A 50 -7.27 -7.99 -13.72
C GLY A 50 -6.99 -9.47 -13.40
N SER A 51 -5.72 -9.84 -13.25
CA SER A 51 -5.30 -11.22 -12.98
C SER A 51 -5.77 -11.70 -11.60
N VAL A 52 -5.59 -10.87 -10.58
CA VAL A 52 -6.06 -11.15 -9.22
C VAL A 52 -7.58 -11.25 -9.20
N SER A 53 -8.32 -10.30 -9.77
CA SER A 53 -9.80 -10.36 -9.78
C SER A 53 -10.33 -11.64 -10.41
N ALA A 54 -9.67 -12.14 -11.46
CA ALA A 54 -9.98 -13.42 -12.09
C ALA A 54 -9.62 -14.62 -11.19
N GLU A 55 -8.49 -14.57 -10.48
CA GLU A 55 -8.02 -15.67 -9.64
C GLU A 55 -8.82 -15.82 -8.32
N ILE A 56 -9.18 -14.72 -7.67
CA ILE A 56 -9.99 -14.72 -6.45
C ILE A 56 -11.50 -14.63 -6.69
N GLY A 57 -11.94 -14.60 -7.96
CA GLY A 57 -13.36 -14.60 -8.32
C GLY A 57 -14.11 -13.35 -7.82
N ILE A 58 -13.41 -12.23 -7.68
CA ILE A 58 -14.02 -10.97 -7.28
C ILE A 58 -14.91 -10.48 -8.42
N LYS A 59 -16.20 -10.32 -8.12
CA LYS A 59 -17.26 -10.02 -9.08
C LYS A 59 -17.22 -8.57 -9.60
N ASP A 60 -16.45 -7.71 -8.94
CA ASP A 60 -16.27 -6.30 -9.29
C ASP A 60 -14.76 -5.97 -9.27
N PRO A 61 -14.05 -6.16 -10.41
CA PRO A 61 -12.66 -5.76 -10.49
C PRO A 61 -12.55 -4.24 -10.22
N PRO A 62 -11.54 -3.78 -9.48
CA PRO A 62 -11.34 -2.35 -9.26
C PRO A 62 -11.23 -1.66 -10.62
N ASN A 63 -12.14 -0.72 -10.86
CA ASN A 63 -12.23 -0.07 -12.17
C ASN A 63 -10.94 0.72 -12.44
N ARG A 64 -10.58 0.88 -13.72
CA ARG A 64 -9.35 1.56 -14.16
C ARG A 64 -9.16 2.94 -13.53
N GLU A 65 -10.26 3.66 -13.28
CA GLU A 65 -10.24 4.96 -12.59
C GLU A 65 -9.84 4.86 -11.12
N GLN A 66 -10.24 3.79 -10.41
CA GLN A 66 -9.83 3.58 -9.02
C GLN A 66 -8.36 3.21 -8.93
N VAL A 67 -7.91 2.33 -9.82
CA VAL A 67 -6.49 1.97 -9.99
C VAL A 67 -5.68 3.23 -10.29
N ASN A 68 -6.13 4.05 -11.25
CA ASN A 68 -5.50 5.32 -11.58
C ASN A 68 -5.49 6.30 -10.40
N HIS A 69 -6.59 6.45 -9.66
CA HIS A 69 -6.64 7.37 -8.53
C HIS A 69 -5.70 6.95 -7.40
N VAL A 70 -5.59 5.64 -7.13
CA VAL A 70 -4.60 5.11 -6.17
C VAL A 70 -3.18 5.32 -6.69
N PHE A 71 -2.96 5.06 -7.98
CA PHE A 71 -1.68 5.27 -8.65
C PHE A 71 -1.23 6.72 -8.60
N THR A 72 -2.08 7.69 -8.96
CA THR A 72 -1.74 9.13 -8.90
C THR A 72 -1.47 9.60 -7.47
N HIS A 73 -2.01 8.91 -6.48
CA HIS A 73 -1.76 9.21 -5.07
C HIS A 73 -0.45 8.60 -4.55
N LEU A 74 0.06 7.57 -5.24
CA LEU A 74 1.35 6.92 -5.00
C LEU A 74 2.49 7.64 -5.75
N ASP A 75 2.20 8.07 -6.98
CA ASP A 75 3.10 8.71 -7.94
C ASP A 75 3.33 10.19 -7.55
N LEU A 76 4.17 10.39 -6.53
CA LEU A 76 4.43 11.71 -5.94
C LEU A 76 5.10 12.66 -6.94
N ASN A 77 5.93 12.13 -7.84
CA ASN A 77 6.63 12.92 -8.86
C ASN A 77 5.80 13.14 -10.15
N ASN A 78 4.62 12.53 -10.28
CA ASN A 78 3.79 12.55 -11.50
C ASN A 78 4.49 12.03 -12.78
N ASP A 79 5.50 11.16 -12.64
CA ASP A 79 6.24 10.57 -13.76
C ASP A 79 5.51 9.37 -14.39
N ARG A 80 4.32 9.03 -13.87
CA ARG A 80 3.46 7.90 -14.30
C ARG A 80 4.08 6.52 -14.02
N THR A 81 5.00 6.46 -13.07
CA THR A 81 5.74 5.27 -12.66
C THR A 81 6.04 5.37 -11.17
N VAL A 82 5.57 4.41 -10.38
CA VAL A 82 5.87 4.38 -8.95
C VAL A 82 7.15 3.60 -8.73
N SER A 83 8.22 4.30 -8.36
CA SER A 83 9.50 3.67 -8.00
C SER A 83 9.47 3.04 -6.62
N LYS A 84 10.41 2.12 -6.33
CA LYS A 84 10.54 1.49 -5.00
C LYS A 84 10.72 2.50 -3.87
N ASP A 85 11.50 3.56 -4.10
CA ASP A 85 11.67 4.66 -3.16
C ASP A 85 10.36 5.43 -2.91
N GLU A 86 9.55 5.65 -3.95
CA GLU A 86 8.26 6.32 -3.80
C GLU A 86 7.26 5.46 -3.04
N LEU A 87 7.23 4.15 -3.32
CA LEU A 87 6.43 3.19 -2.56
C LEU A 87 6.87 3.15 -1.09
N GLU A 88 8.18 3.18 -0.83
CA GLU A 88 8.74 3.21 0.53
C GLU A 88 8.28 4.48 1.29
N VAL A 89 8.42 5.65 0.66
CA VAL A 89 7.97 6.93 1.24
C VAL A 89 6.47 6.92 1.46
N PHE A 90 5.69 6.42 0.49
CA PHE A 90 4.24 6.33 0.59
C PHE A 90 3.80 5.40 1.71
N LEU A 91 4.32 4.16 1.78
CA LEU A 91 3.98 3.21 2.85
C LEU A 91 4.34 3.80 4.22
N ARG A 92 5.44 4.53 4.31
CA ARG A 92 5.84 5.19 5.55
C ARG A 92 4.86 6.31 5.94
N HIS A 93 4.35 7.05 4.96
CA HIS A 93 3.34 8.08 5.17
C HIS A 93 1.99 7.47 5.54
N LEU A 94 1.55 6.44 4.80
CA LEU A 94 0.32 5.71 5.02
C LEU A 94 0.31 5.08 6.42
N PHE A 95 1.39 4.42 6.83
CA PHE A 95 1.47 3.82 8.16
C PHE A 95 1.38 4.88 9.26
N LYS A 96 1.99 6.05 9.08
CA LYS A 96 1.87 7.19 10.00
C LYS A 96 0.45 7.75 10.07
N GLU A 97 -0.20 7.91 8.92
CA GLU A 97 -1.58 8.38 8.83
C GLU A 97 -2.57 7.37 9.43
N GLN A 98 -2.39 6.07 9.15
CA GLN A 98 -3.16 4.99 9.77
C GLN A 98 -2.95 4.97 11.29
N LEU A 99 -1.72 5.15 11.77
CA LEU A 99 -1.41 5.32 13.20
C LEU A 99 -2.18 6.48 13.82
N LYS A 100 -2.21 7.62 13.13
CA LYS A 100 -2.99 8.80 13.54
C LYS A 100 -4.48 8.49 13.59
N HIS A 101 -5.05 7.94 12.53
CA HIS A 101 -6.47 7.59 12.45
C HIS A 101 -6.87 6.57 13.51
N VAL A 102 -6.04 5.56 13.76
CA VAL A 102 -6.26 4.55 14.81
C VAL A 102 -6.18 5.22 16.19
N ALA A 103 -5.17 6.07 16.44
CA ALA A 103 -5.03 6.81 17.68
C ALA A 103 -6.18 7.79 17.93
N GLU A 104 -6.69 8.45 16.89
CA GLU A 104 -7.88 9.31 16.98
C GLU A 104 -9.14 8.50 17.27
N LYS A 105 -9.37 7.39 16.58
CA LYS A 105 -10.49 6.49 16.89
C LYS A 105 -10.41 5.90 18.30
N LEU A 106 -9.20 5.72 18.83
CA LEU A 106 -8.98 5.33 20.22
C LEU A 106 -9.41 6.45 21.18
N LYS A 107 -9.04 7.71 20.89
CA LYS A 107 -9.39 8.90 21.68
C LYS A 107 -10.88 9.27 21.63
N VAL A 108 -11.55 9.04 20.51
CA VAL A 108 -12.99 9.35 20.34
C VAL A 108 -13.89 8.36 21.10
N LYS A 109 -13.36 7.22 21.55
CA LYS A 109 -14.09 6.17 22.27
C LYS A 109 -14.02 6.28 23.81
N VAL A 110 -13.50 7.39 24.35
CA VAL A 110 -13.45 7.66 25.81
C VAL A 110 -14.61 8.56 26.27
#